data_AF-A0AAN8JI82-F1
#
_entry.id   AF-A0AAN8JI82-F1
#
_cell.length_a   1.000
_cell.length_b   1.000
_cell.length_c   1.000
_cell.angle_alpha   90.00
_cell.angle_beta   90.00
_cell.angle_gamma   90.00
#
_symmetry.space_group_name_H-M   'P 1'
#
loop_
_entity.id
_entity.type
_entity.pdbx_description
1 polymer ?
#
loop_
_entity_poly.entity_id
_entity_poly.type
_entity_poly.pdbx_seq_one_letter_code
_entity_poly.pdbx_strand_id
1 'polypeptide(L)'
;MFVRDPYSRLWSAYLDKFFLPDFWRTYAKNIVLRRHERSLKADICHHDVTFEEFLTYVVDLKDEPGVLNEHWRPIQHICNPCEFRPHLLGKQESFAQDAKYVLHYFNLDYLLPSYDHNVHVEEELRMLIKYNYRLLKQKHYDGCITKQELAGKLWSVFEFNGYLPLGSKTILDATSNYTMNSFTDLVLKTHRNSPKTQAEWRRQRTEAMTAAYKSISNDVIEGLQETFKMDFIHFNYDPIPPGKRV
;
A
#
# COMPACT_ATOMS: atom_id res chain seq x y z
N MET A 1 17.32 8.18 8.47
CA MET A 1 15.83 8.15 8.54
C MET A 1 15.30 7.97 7.13
N PHE A 2 14.34 7.08 6.93
CA PHE A 2 13.67 6.92 5.64
C PHE A 2 12.24 7.43 5.74
N VAL A 3 11.82 8.22 4.75
CA VAL A 3 10.48 8.79 4.66
C VAL A 3 9.85 8.41 3.32
N ARG A 4 8.54 8.65 3.20
CA ARG A 4 7.78 8.30 2.01
C ARG A 4 6.75 9.38 1.75
N ASP A 5 6.46 9.61 0.47
CA ASP A 5 5.39 10.50 0.05
C ASP A 5 4.06 10.10 0.74
N PRO A 6 3.39 11.03 1.45
CA PRO A 6 2.17 10.71 2.18
C PRO A 6 1.09 10.07 1.32
N TYR A 7 0.88 10.54 0.09
CA TYR A 7 -0.16 10.03 -0.80
C TYR A 7 0.16 8.63 -1.31
N SER A 8 1.41 8.38 -1.68
CA SER A 8 1.91 7.04 -2.01
C SER A 8 1.74 6.09 -0.84
N ARG A 9 2.05 6.53 0.38
CA ARG A 9 1.95 5.71 1.58
C ARG A 9 0.50 5.35 1.92
N LEU A 10 -0.41 6.32 1.85
CA LEU A 10 -1.86 6.12 2.04
C LEU A 10 -2.44 5.16 1.00
N TRP A 11 -2.06 5.29 -0.28
CA TRP A 11 -2.51 4.38 -1.33
C TRP A 11 -2.05 2.93 -1.09
N SER A 12 -0.78 2.72 -0.76
CA SER A 12 -0.30 1.36 -0.42
C SER A 12 -0.94 0.81 0.85
N ALA A 13 -1.14 1.65 1.88
CA ALA A 13 -1.83 1.23 3.10
C ALA A 13 -3.26 0.78 2.77
N TYR A 14 -3.98 1.49 1.91
CA TYR A 14 -5.31 1.07 1.47
C TYR A 14 -5.30 -0.30 0.79
N LEU A 15 -4.42 -0.48 -0.21
CA LEU A 15 -4.34 -1.74 -0.96
C LEU A 15 -3.98 -2.93 -0.06
N ASP A 16 -3.00 -2.75 0.83
CA ASP A 16 -2.49 -3.85 1.65
C ASP A 16 -3.41 -4.17 2.83
N LYS A 17 -4.11 -3.17 3.37
CA LYS A 17 -4.84 -3.30 4.64
C LYS A 17 -6.35 -3.44 4.49
N PHE A 18 -6.95 -2.78 3.50
CA PHE A 18 -8.41 -2.70 3.34
C PHE A 18 -8.88 -3.37 2.05
N PHE A 19 -8.15 -3.20 0.95
CA PHE A 19 -8.48 -3.94 -0.27
C PHE A 19 -8.20 -5.44 -0.11
N LEU A 20 -7.08 -5.78 0.55
CA LEU A 20 -6.74 -7.09 1.06
C LEU A 20 -7.25 -7.27 2.51
N PRO A 21 -7.44 -8.53 2.97
CA PRO A 21 -8.17 -8.82 4.22
C PRO A 21 -7.53 -8.41 5.54
N ASP A 22 -6.28 -7.91 5.55
CA ASP A 22 -5.49 -7.73 6.78
C ASP A 22 -6.22 -6.97 7.90
N PHE A 23 -6.77 -5.79 7.63
CA PHE A 23 -7.38 -4.92 8.66
C PHE A 23 -8.91 -4.94 8.67
N TRP A 24 -9.53 -5.94 8.04
CA TRP A 24 -11.00 -6.08 8.01
C TRP A 24 -11.62 -6.17 9.43
N ARG A 25 -10.92 -6.81 10.37
CA ARG A 25 -11.36 -7.00 11.76
C ARG A 25 -11.16 -5.81 12.68
N THR A 26 -10.21 -4.94 12.36
CA THR A 26 -9.73 -3.90 13.26
C THR A 26 -10.23 -2.55 12.80
N TYR A 27 -9.55 -1.94 11.84
CA TYR A 27 -9.85 -0.61 11.38
C TYR A 27 -11.06 -0.57 10.44
N ALA A 28 -11.21 -1.58 9.56
CA ALA A 28 -12.33 -1.57 8.60
C ALA A 28 -13.68 -1.63 9.32
N LYS A 29 -13.78 -2.43 10.39
CA LYS A 29 -14.95 -2.44 11.28
C LYS A 29 -15.29 -1.04 11.77
N ASN A 30 -14.32 -0.28 12.27
CA ASN A 30 -14.57 1.07 12.80
C ASN A 30 -15.02 2.03 11.69
N ILE A 31 -14.40 1.95 10.51
CA ILE A 31 -14.76 2.75 9.33
C ILE A 31 -16.21 2.45 8.90
N VAL A 32 -16.52 1.16 8.73
CA VAL A 32 -17.84 0.67 8.33
C VAL A 32 -18.89 1.05 9.39
N LEU A 33 -18.61 0.90 10.69
CA LEU A 33 -19.56 1.28 11.73
C LEU A 33 -19.84 2.79 11.77
N ARG A 34 -18.84 3.65 11.51
CA ARG A 34 -19.04 5.10 11.38
C ARG A 34 -19.94 5.46 10.18
N ARG A 35 -19.85 4.70 9.09
CA ARG A 35 -20.81 4.78 7.97
C ARG A 35 -22.22 4.36 8.41
N HIS A 36 -22.34 3.34 9.26
CA HIS A 36 -23.59 2.67 9.62
C HIS A 36 -24.38 3.28 10.80
N GLU A 37 -23.93 4.36 11.42
CA GLU A 37 -24.87 5.22 12.17
C GLU A 37 -26.06 5.69 11.28
N ARG A 38 -25.94 5.55 9.95
CA ARG A 38 -26.98 5.79 8.94
C ARG A 38 -27.61 4.52 8.31
N SER A 39 -27.23 3.29 8.69
CA SER A 39 -27.69 2.06 8.01
C SER A 39 -27.65 0.79 8.89
N LEU A 40 -28.78 0.11 9.02
CA LEU A 40 -29.06 -0.99 9.97
C LEU A 40 -28.35 -2.35 9.71
N LYS A 41 -27.47 -2.47 8.71
CA LYS A 41 -26.76 -3.74 8.40
C LYS A 41 -25.33 -3.49 7.93
N ALA A 42 -24.39 -3.48 8.87
CA ALA A 42 -22.98 -3.63 8.56
C ALA A 42 -22.68 -5.09 8.18
N ASP A 43 -21.96 -5.30 7.08
CA ASP A 43 -21.42 -6.62 6.75
C ASP A 43 -20.41 -7.06 7.83
N ILE A 44 -20.56 -8.28 8.35
CA ILE A 44 -19.73 -8.88 9.40
C ILE A 44 -18.26 -8.99 8.95
N CYS A 45 -18.04 -9.03 7.65
CA CYS A 45 -16.72 -9.15 7.04
C CYS A 45 -16.02 -7.81 6.82
N HIS A 46 -16.76 -6.68 6.80
CA HIS A 46 -16.22 -5.32 6.64
C HIS A 46 -15.25 -5.17 5.46
N HIS A 47 -15.51 -5.89 4.37
CA HIS A 47 -14.58 -6.03 3.23
C HIS A 47 -14.75 -4.94 2.16
N ASP A 48 -15.68 -4.01 2.39
CA ASP A 48 -16.22 -3.07 1.42
C ASP A 48 -15.80 -1.61 1.70
N VAL A 49 -14.79 -1.41 2.55
CA VAL A 49 -14.19 -0.08 2.77
C VAL A 49 -13.60 0.44 1.47
N THR A 50 -14.10 1.58 1.04
CA THR A 50 -13.60 2.32 -0.13
C THR A 50 -12.37 3.15 0.23
N PHE A 51 -11.62 3.57 -0.79
CA PHE A 51 -10.44 4.39 -0.57
C PHE A 51 -10.79 5.74 0.07
N GLU A 52 -11.89 6.36 -0.34
CA GLU A 52 -12.34 7.63 0.24
C GLU A 52 -12.79 7.49 1.69
N GLU A 53 -13.48 6.42 2.06
CA GLU A 53 -13.85 6.15 3.46
C GLU A 53 -12.62 5.96 4.35
N PHE A 54 -11.60 5.25 3.85
CA PHE A 54 -10.32 5.13 4.54
C PHE A 54 -9.65 6.49 4.73
N LEU A 55 -9.55 7.31 3.68
CA LEU A 55 -8.93 8.63 3.78
C LEU A 55 -9.71 9.56 4.73
N THR A 56 -11.04 9.55 4.66
CA THR A 56 -11.92 10.29 5.56
C THR A 56 -11.66 9.89 7.01
N TYR A 57 -11.54 8.58 7.29
CA TYR A 57 -11.21 8.09 8.62
C TYR A 57 -9.85 8.59 9.14
N VAL A 58 -8.85 8.73 8.27
CA VAL A 58 -7.55 9.32 8.65
C VAL A 58 -7.72 10.80 9.01
N VAL A 59 -8.49 11.56 8.22
CA VAL A 59 -8.76 12.98 8.44
C VAL A 59 -9.58 13.21 9.72
N ASP A 60 -10.59 12.40 9.99
CA ASP A 60 -11.44 12.48 11.19
C ASP A 60 -10.63 12.32 12.49
N LEU A 61 -9.48 11.66 12.41
CA LEU A 61 -8.60 11.38 13.55
C LEU A 61 -7.37 12.30 13.58
N LYS A 62 -7.35 13.39 12.79
CA LYS A 62 -6.20 14.30 12.71
C LYS A 62 -5.80 14.91 14.05
N ASP A 63 -6.77 15.16 14.93
CA ASP A 63 -6.57 15.75 16.26
C ASP A 63 -6.13 14.70 17.32
N GLU A 64 -6.16 13.42 16.95
CA GLU A 64 -5.76 12.29 17.80
C GLU A 64 -4.67 11.43 17.12
N PRO A 65 -3.51 12.01 16.73
CA PRO A 65 -2.51 11.31 15.92
C PRO A 65 -1.92 10.07 16.62
N GLY A 66 -2.03 9.97 17.95
CA GLY A 66 -1.63 8.78 18.71
C GLY A 66 -2.49 7.54 18.44
N VAL A 67 -3.72 7.71 17.95
CA VAL A 67 -4.66 6.63 17.63
C VAL A 67 -4.44 6.11 16.19
N LEU A 68 -3.87 6.93 15.30
CA LEU A 68 -3.58 6.52 13.92
C LEU A 68 -2.56 5.37 13.89
N ASN A 69 -2.77 4.37 13.06
CA ASN A 69 -1.81 3.30 12.83
C ASN A 69 -0.53 3.85 12.15
N GLU A 70 0.62 3.25 12.44
CA GLU A 70 1.92 3.61 11.89
C GLU A 70 2.00 3.61 10.35
N HIS A 71 1.14 2.86 9.66
CA HIS A 71 1.09 2.84 8.20
C HIS A 71 0.55 4.14 7.58
N TRP A 72 -0.24 4.91 8.32
CA TRP A 72 -0.82 6.18 7.83
C TRP A 72 -0.70 7.33 8.83
N ARG A 73 -0.09 7.14 10.00
CA ARG A 73 0.24 8.23 10.92
C ARG A 73 1.33 9.12 10.31
N PRO A 74 1.19 10.46 10.28
CA PRO A 74 2.24 11.36 9.80
C PRO A 74 3.60 11.03 10.43
N ILE A 75 4.66 11.04 9.62
CA ILE A 75 6.01 10.68 10.05
C ILE A 75 6.45 11.57 11.21
N GLN A 76 6.09 12.85 11.23
CA GLN A 76 6.34 13.73 12.37
C GLN A 76 5.89 13.14 13.73
N HIS A 77 4.83 12.33 13.76
CA HIS A 77 4.26 11.72 14.97
C HIS A 77 4.73 10.26 15.17
N ILE A 78 5.50 9.71 14.25
CA ILE A 78 6.21 8.42 14.41
C ILE A 78 7.65 8.68 14.84
N CYS A 79 8.33 9.59 14.15
CA CYS A 79 9.70 10.01 14.38
C CYS A 79 9.84 11.49 14.03
N ASN A 80 9.90 12.35 15.04
CA ASN A 80 10.07 13.79 14.85
C ASN A 80 11.49 14.10 14.36
N PRO A 81 11.69 14.60 13.12
CA PRO A 81 13.02 14.86 12.59
C PRO A 81 13.75 15.99 13.32
N CYS A 82 13.03 16.92 13.97
CA CYS A 82 13.62 18.02 14.73
C CYS A 82 14.22 17.56 16.07
N GLU A 83 13.66 16.50 16.65
CA GLU A 83 14.15 15.86 17.87
C GLU A 83 15.24 14.84 17.56
N PHE A 84 15.00 13.95 16.58
CA PHE A 84 15.93 12.88 16.23
C PHE A 84 17.17 13.38 15.46
N ARG A 85 17.05 14.48 14.71
CA ARG A 85 18.13 15.12 13.95
C ARG A 85 18.93 14.12 13.10
N PRO A 86 18.29 13.45 12.12
CA PRO A 86 18.97 12.42 11.34
C PRO A 86 20.12 12.99 10.52
N HIS A 87 21.27 12.32 10.55
CA HIS A 87 22.41 12.65 9.69
C HIS A 87 22.11 12.40 8.20
N LEU A 88 21.25 11.42 7.90
CA LEU A 88 20.86 11.03 6.55
C LEU A 88 19.34 10.92 6.45
N LEU A 89 18.77 11.55 5.44
CA LEU A 89 17.36 11.44 5.06
C LEU A 89 17.27 10.74 3.69
N GLY A 90 16.74 9.53 3.67
CA GLY A 90 16.41 8.80 2.45
C GLY A 90 14.91 8.82 2.17
N LYS A 91 14.54 8.61 0.91
CA LYS A 91 13.16 8.52 0.46
C LYS A 91 12.86 7.13 -0.07
N GLN A 92 11.68 6.60 0.21
CA GLN A 92 11.28 5.28 -0.27
C GLN A 92 11.17 5.26 -1.81
N GLU A 93 10.88 6.39 -2.43
CA GLU A 93 10.85 6.57 -3.88
C GLU A 93 12.23 6.35 -4.55
N SER A 94 13.31 6.66 -3.82
CA SER A 94 14.71 6.50 -4.24
C SER A 94 15.45 5.44 -3.43
N PHE A 95 14.73 4.52 -2.76
CA PHE A 95 15.30 3.60 -1.76
C PHE A 95 16.56 2.87 -2.21
N ALA A 96 16.58 2.32 -3.43
CA ALA A 96 17.75 1.59 -3.94
C ALA A 96 18.98 2.47 -4.12
N GLN A 97 18.80 3.74 -4.51
CA GLN A 97 19.89 4.72 -4.63
C GLN A 97 20.34 5.20 -3.25
N ASP A 98 19.40 5.50 -2.38
CA ASP A 98 19.68 6.01 -1.03
C ASP A 98 20.33 4.93 -0.15
N ALA A 99 19.91 3.67 -0.26
CA ALA A 99 20.55 2.55 0.42
C ALA A 99 21.99 2.35 -0.05
N LYS A 100 22.26 2.48 -1.36
CA LYS A 100 23.63 2.44 -1.89
C LYS A 100 24.49 3.55 -1.30
N TYR A 101 23.97 4.78 -1.26
CA TYR A 101 24.67 5.92 -0.67
C TYR A 101 24.94 5.72 0.82
N VAL A 102 23.96 5.23 1.58
CA VAL A 102 24.12 4.93 3.02
C VAL A 102 25.21 3.88 3.24
N LEU A 103 25.19 2.78 2.48
CA LEU A 103 26.22 1.74 2.60
C LEU A 103 27.62 2.29 2.28
N HIS A 104 27.73 3.09 1.21
CA HIS A 104 28.98 3.75 0.86
C HIS A 104 29.47 4.70 1.96
N TYR A 105 28.59 5.54 2.50
CA TYR A 105 28.90 6.48 3.58
C TYR A 105 29.47 5.80 4.83
N PHE A 106 29.04 4.56 5.12
CA PHE A 106 29.53 3.76 6.24
C PHE A 106 30.67 2.78 5.87
N ASN A 107 31.25 2.87 4.68
CA ASN A 107 32.28 1.95 4.16
C ASN A 107 31.82 0.48 4.12
N LEU A 108 30.55 0.25 3.80
CA LEU A 108 29.91 -1.06 3.68
C LEU A 108 29.63 -1.46 2.23
N ASP A 109 30.37 -0.90 1.27
CA ASP A 109 30.20 -1.16 -0.17
C ASP A 109 30.29 -2.64 -0.54
N TYR A 110 31.00 -3.43 0.26
CA TYR A 110 31.13 -4.88 0.09
C TYR A 110 29.79 -5.63 0.20
N LEU A 111 28.73 -5.00 0.74
CA LEU A 111 27.38 -5.56 0.77
C LEU A 111 26.61 -5.33 -0.53
N LEU A 112 27.02 -4.39 -1.38
CA LEU A 112 26.31 -4.05 -2.62
C LEU A 112 26.18 -5.20 -3.64
N PRO A 113 27.17 -6.09 -3.83
CA PRO A 113 27.04 -7.23 -4.74
C PRO A 113 25.91 -8.20 -4.36
N SER A 114 25.42 -8.17 -3.11
CA SER A 114 24.30 -9.02 -2.67
C SER A 114 22.91 -8.50 -3.07
N TYR A 115 22.83 -7.29 -3.63
CA TYR A 115 21.55 -6.66 -3.98
C TYR A 115 21.10 -7.02 -5.40
N ASP A 116 20.15 -7.95 -5.51
CA ASP A 116 19.41 -8.23 -6.73
C ASP A 116 17.97 -7.71 -6.62
N HIS A 117 17.64 -6.71 -7.46
CA HIS A 117 16.33 -6.09 -7.47
C HIS A 117 15.22 -7.08 -7.84
N ASN A 118 15.45 -7.99 -8.79
CA ASN A 118 14.44 -8.92 -9.26
C ASN A 118 14.13 -9.97 -8.19
N VAL A 119 15.17 -10.48 -7.50
CA VAL A 119 14.99 -11.39 -6.37
C VAL A 119 14.16 -10.73 -5.26
N HIS A 120 14.40 -9.45 -4.98
CA HIS A 120 13.62 -8.72 -3.98
C HIS A 120 12.15 -8.56 -4.38
N VAL A 121 11.88 -8.21 -5.64
CA VAL A 121 10.50 -8.11 -6.16
C VAL A 121 9.78 -9.45 -6.06
N GLU A 122 10.42 -10.55 -6.46
CA GLU A 122 9.83 -11.88 -6.33
C GLU A 122 9.55 -12.27 -4.88
N GLU A 123 10.44 -11.92 -3.96
CA GLU A 123 10.23 -12.18 -2.53
C GLU A 123 9.08 -11.34 -1.96
N GLU A 124 8.93 -10.08 -2.36
CA GLU A 124 7.76 -9.28 -1.98
C GLU A 124 6.45 -9.91 -2.45
N LEU A 125 6.40 -10.36 -3.71
CA LEU A 125 5.24 -11.09 -4.26
C LEU A 125 4.94 -12.34 -3.43
N ARG A 126 5.95 -13.16 -3.15
CA ARG A 126 5.82 -14.38 -2.33
C ARG A 126 5.31 -14.07 -0.93
N MET A 127 5.90 -13.06 -0.28
CA MET A 127 5.58 -12.69 1.09
C MET A 127 4.14 -12.17 1.21
N LEU A 128 3.69 -11.31 0.29
CA LEU A 128 2.33 -10.80 0.31
C LEU A 128 1.30 -11.92 0.06
N ILE A 129 1.56 -12.82 -0.90
CA ILE A 129 0.69 -13.99 -1.14
C ILE A 129 0.63 -14.86 0.11
N LYS A 130 1.78 -15.27 0.62
CA LYS A 130 1.91 -16.18 1.77
C LYS A 130 1.24 -15.61 3.01
N TYR A 131 1.42 -14.31 3.26
CA TYR A 131 0.80 -13.61 4.38
C TYR A 131 -0.73 -13.68 4.29
N ASN A 132 -1.31 -13.29 3.15
CA ASN A 132 -2.76 -13.25 2.98
C ASN A 132 -3.40 -14.64 2.95
N TYR A 133 -2.76 -15.64 2.32
CA TYR A 133 -3.24 -17.02 2.38
C TYR A 133 -3.21 -17.62 3.79
N ARG A 134 -2.31 -17.16 4.66
CA ARG A 134 -2.28 -17.54 6.08
C ARG A 134 -3.42 -16.89 6.85
N LEU A 135 -3.82 -15.66 6.52
CA LEU A 135 -5.00 -15.02 7.13
C LEU A 135 -6.26 -15.87 6.91
N LEU A 136 -6.46 -16.43 5.72
CA LEU A 136 -7.61 -17.30 5.41
C LEU A 136 -7.73 -18.57 6.25
N LYS A 137 -6.68 -18.97 6.98
CA LYS A 137 -6.76 -20.11 7.90
C LYS A 137 -7.45 -19.77 9.21
N GLN A 138 -7.68 -18.48 9.48
CA GLN A 138 -8.36 -18.04 10.69
C GLN A 138 -9.87 -18.13 10.47
N LYS A 139 -10.57 -18.78 11.42
CA LYS A 139 -12.02 -19.03 11.39
C LYS A 139 -12.87 -17.79 11.09
N HIS A 140 -12.37 -16.59 11.39
CA HIS A 140 -13.12 -15.39 11.08
C HIS A 140 -13.33 -15.19 9.56
N TYR A 141 -12.35 -15.51 8.73
CA TYR A 141 -12.48 -15.31 7.29
C TYR A 141 -13.36 -16.39 6.62
N ASP A 142 -13.84 -17.38 7.38
CA ASP A 142 -14.79 -18.37 6.90
C ASP A 142 -16.07 -17.67 6.43
N GLY A 143 -16.36 -17.81 5.13
CA GLY A 143 -17.53 -17.17 4.51
C GLY A 143 -17.35 -15.69 4.16
N CYS A 144 -16.20 -15.07 4.48
CA CYS A 144 -15.93 -13.68 4.11
C CYS A 144 -15.20 -13.53 2.76
N ILE A 145 -14.32 -14.48 2.45
CA ILE A 145 -13.56 -14.46 1.20
C ILE A 145 -13.08 -15.87 0.85
N THR A 146 -13.28 -16.26 -0.41
CA THR A 146 -12.78 -17.52 -0.97
C THR A 146 -11.32 -17.37 -1.43
N LYS A 147 -10.62 -18.49 -1.61
CA LYS A 147 -9.24 -18.46 -2.15
C LYS A 147 -9.19 -17.85 -3.56
N GLN A 148 -10.24 -18.05 -4.35
CA GLN A 148 -10.36 -17.48 -5.69
C GLN A 148 -10.50 -15.94 -5.63
N GLU A 149 -11.39 -15.43 -4.77
CA GLU A 149 -11.55 -13.99 -4.58
C GLU A 149 -10.26 -13.34 -4.04
N LEU A 150 -9.57 -14.02 -3.12
CA LEU A 150 -8.28 -13.56 -2.63
C LEU A 150 -7.22 -13.52 -3.75
N ALA A 151 -7.11 -14.58 -4.56
CA ALA A 151 -6.23 -14.60 -5.72
C ALA A 151 -6.54 -13.43 -6.67
N GLY A 152 -7.82 -13.18 -6.94
CA GLY A 152 -8.27 -12.05 -7.75
C GLY A 152 -7.92 -10.68 -7.15
N LYS A 153 -8.04 -10.49 -5.83
CA LYS A 153 -7.67 -9.25 -5.14
C LYS A 153 -6.15 -9.05 -5.12
N LEU A 154 -5.37 -10.09 -4.78
CA LEU A 154 -3.90 -10.06 -4.83
C LEU A 154 -3.39 -9.72 -6.22
N TRP A 155 -3.97 -10.32 -7.26
CA TRP A 155 -3.62 -10.01 -8.64
C TRP A 155 -3.82 -8.52 -8.95
N SER A 156 -4.98 -7.96 -8.60
CA SER A 156 -5.25 -6.53 -8.80
C SER A 156 -4.27 -5.64 -8.01
N VAL A 157 -3.91 -6.02 -6.77
CA VAL A 157 -2.87 -5.30 -6.01
C VAL A 157 -1.52 -5.33 -6.72
N PHE A 158 -1.14 -6.46 -7.31
CA PHE A 158 0.09 -6.57 -8.09
C PHE A 158 0.03 -5.77 -9.40
N GLU A 159 -1.13 -5.66 -10.05
CA GLU A 159 -1.32 -4.75 -11.17
C GLU A 159 -1.18 -3.28 -10.73
N PHE A 160 -1.84 -2.87 -9.65
CA PHE A 160 -1.80 -1.49 -9.14
C PHE A 160 -0.43 -1.07 -8.61
N ASN A 161 0.36 -2.00 -8.08
CA ASN A 161 1.73 -1.73 -7.62
C ASN A 161 2.77 -1.82 -8.75
N GLY A 162 2.37 -2.17 -9.97
CA GLY A 162 3.30 -2.28 -11.10
C GLY A 162 4.19 -3.52 -11.04
N TYR A 163 3.66 -4.65 -10.58
CA TYR A 163 4.36 -5.94 -10.61
C TYR A 163 3.82 -6.88 -11.69
N LEU A 164 2.55 -6.73 -12.08
CA LEU A 164 1.91 -7.47 -13.18
C LEU A 164 1.33 -6.50 -14.21
N PRO A 165 1.24 -6.88 -15.50
CA PRO A 165 0.65 -6.02 -16.51
C PRO A 165 -0.81 -5.71 -16.19
N LEU A 166 -1.23 -4.43 -16.31
CA LEU A 166 -2.63 -4.05 -16.15
C LEU A 166 -3.54 -4.85 -17.09
N GLY A 167 -4.65 -5.36 -16.56
CA GLY A 167 -5.65 -6.11 -17.33
C GLY A 167 -5.28 -7.58 -17.57
N SER A 168 -4.18 -8.06 -17.00
CA SER A 168 -3.74 -9.46 -17.11
C SER A 168 -4.54 -10.41 -16.23
N LYS A 169 -5.45 -9.89 -15.39
CA LYS A 169 -6.32 -10.69 -14.52
C LYS A 169 -7.17 -11.73 -15.25
N THR A 170 -7.39 -11.56 -16.56
CA THR A 170 -8.07 -12.53 -17.43
C THR A 170 -7.39 -13.90 -17.49
N ILE A 171 -6.12 -14.00 -17.07
CA ILE A 171 -5.38 -15.26 -16.92
C ILE A 171 -5.94 -16.13 -15.77
N LEU A 172 -6.63 -15.51 -14.81
CA LEU A 172 -7.26 -16.25 -13.71
C LEU A 172 -8.53 -16.96 -14.20
N ASP A 173 -8.57 -18.26 -13.96
CA ASP A 173 -9.75 -19.10 -14.18
C ASP A 173 -10.76 -18.88 -13.05
N ALA A 174 -11.98 -18.52 -13.43
CA ALA A 174 -13.09 -18.24 -12.53
C ALA A 174 -13.65 -19.47 -11.80
N THR A 175 -13.16 -20.67 -12.10
CA THR A 175 -13.55 -21.92 -11.41
C THR A 175 -12.41 -22.51 -10.58
N SER A 176 -11.20 -21.97 -10.71
CA SER A 176 -10.01 -22.51 -10.08
C SER A 176 -9.92 -22.15 -8.59
N ASN A 177 -9.79 -23.18 -7.74
CA ASN A 177 -9.52 -23.02 -6.32
C ASN A 177 -8.00 -22.95 -6.07
N TYR A 178 -7.40 -21.80 -6.36
CA TYR A 178 -5.95 -21.59 -6.30
C TYR A 178 -5.36 -21.90 -4.91
N THR A 179 -4.45 -22.87 -4.83
CA THR A 179 -3.58 -23.05 -3.66
C THR A 179 -2.55 -21.92 -3.57
N MET A 180 -1.97 -21.69 -2.38
CA MET A 180 -0.91 -20.69 -2.20
C MET A 180 0.25 -20.92 -3.19
N ASN A 181 0.73 -22.15 -3.30
CA ASN A 181 1.87 -22.47 -4.18
C ASN A 181 1.50 -22.30 -5.67
N SER A 182 0.38 -22.88 -6.10
CA SER A 182 -0.04 -22.77 -7.50
C SER A 182 -0.31 -21.31 -7.91
N PHE A 183 -0.83 -20.49 -7.00
CA PHE A 183 -1.01 -19.06 -7.25
C PHE A 183 0.33 -18.31 -7.32
N THR A 184 1.24 -18.58 -6.37
CA THR A 184 2.59 -18.00 -6.39
C THR A 184 3.32 -18.32 -7.69
N ASP A 185 3.30 -19.58 -8.13
CA ASP A 185 3.97 -19.99 -9.37
C ASP A 185 3.37 -19.28 -10.59
N LEU A 186 2.04 -19.11 -10.63
CA LEU A 186 1.36 -18.38 -11.69
C LEU A 186 1.75 -16.89 -11.71
N VAL A 187 1.73 -16.23 -10.55
CA VAL A 187 2.12 -14.81 -10.42
C VAL A 187 3.56 -14.60 -10.86
N LEU A 188 4.50 -15.43 -10.38
CA LEU A 188 5.91 -15.31 -10.72
C LEU A 188 6.17 -15.61 -12.20
N LYS A 189 5.49 -16.61 -12.78
CA LYS A 189 5.57 -16.89 -14.21
C LYS A 189 5.11 -15.68 -15.02
N THR A 190 4.00 -15.05 -14.65
CA THR A 190 3.48 -13.85 -15.33
C THR A 190 4.44 -12.67 -15.19
N HIS A 191 4.96 -12.43 -13.99
CA HIS A 191 5.94 -11.37 -13.73
C HIS A 191 7.20 -11.53 -14.59
N ARG A 192 7.82 -12.72 -14.57
CA ARG A 192 9.05 -13.02 -15.33
C ARG A 192 8.88 -12.90 -16.85
N ASN A 193 7.69 -13.22 -17.36
CA ASN A 193 7.38 -13.14 -18.79
C ASN A 193 6.95 -11.74 -19.24
N SER A 194 6.86 -10.76 -18.34
CA SER A 194 6.43 -9.41 -18.66
C SER A 194 7.62 -8.55 -19.12
N PRO A 195 7.63 -8.03 -20.36
CA PRO A 195 8.80 -7.37 -20.95
C PRO A 195 9.01 -5.91 -20.48
N LYS A 196 8.54 -5.55 -19.29
CA LYS A 196 8.57 -4.15 -18.81
C LYS A 196 9.84 -3.83 -18.03
N THR A 197 10.37 -2.65 -18.28
CA THR A 197 11.45 -2.02 -17.51
C THR A 197 10.96 -1.54 -16.15
N GLN A 198 11.89 -1.33 -15.21
CA GLN A 198 11.58 -0.78 -13.89
C GLN A 198 10.88 0.59 -13.97
N ALA A 199 11.24 1.43 -14.94
CA ALA A 199 10.63 2.73 -15.15
C ALA A 199 9.16 2.61 -15.57
N GLU A 200 8.83 1.64 -16.44
CA GLU A 200 7.45 1.39 -16.87
C GLU A 200 6.59 0.82 -15.73
N TRP A 201 7.15 -0.04 -14.88
CA TRP A 201 6.49 -0.52 -13.67
C TRP A 201 6.17 0.60 -12.69
N ARG A 202 7.13 1.49 -12.45
CA ARG A 202 6.92 2.70 -11.63
C ARG A 202 5.86 3.60 -12.23
N ARG A 203 5.87 3.82 -13.55
CA ARG A 203 4.85 4.64 -14.23
C ARG A 203 3.46 4.05 -14.06
N GLN A 204 3.29 2.74 -14.26
CA GLN A 204 2.02 2.05 -14.09
C GLN A 204 1.46 2.24 -12.67
N ARG A 205 2.32 2.09 -11.65
CA ARG A 205 1.94 2.34 -10.26
C ARG A 205 1.48 3.78 -10.03
N THR A 206 2.21 4.75 -10.58
CA THR A 206 1.85 6.17 -10.49
C THR A 206 0.51 6.47 -11.16
N GLU A 207 0.24 5.87 -12.32
CA GLU A 207 -1.02 6.01 -13.04
C GLU A 207 -2.20 5.42 -12.25
N ALA A 208 -2.03 4.23 -11.66
CA ALA A 208 -3.06 3.61 -10.82
C ALA A 208 -3.39 4.48 -9.59
N MET A 209 -2.37 4.99 -8.91
CA MET A 209 -2.54 5.92 -7.79
C MET A 209 -3.21 7.23 -8.22
N THR A 210 -2.79 7.80 -9.36
CA THR A 210 -3.37 9.02 -9.93
C THR A 210 -4.87 8.86 -10.20
N ALA A 211 -5.26 7.72 -10.77
CA ALA A 211 -6.65 7.41 -11.02
C ALA A 211 -7.46 7.31 -9.71
N ALA A 212 -6.89 6.72 -8.66
CA ALA A 212 -7.54 6.59 -7.35
C ALA A 212 -7.79 7.93 -6.68
N TYR A 213 -6.83 8.87 -6.73
CA TYR A 213 -6.98 10.20 -6.13
C TYR A 213 -7.88 11.15 -6.93
N LYS A 214 -8.09 10.88 -8.23
CA LYS A 214 -8.92 11.73 -9.10
C LYS A 214 -10.37 11.80 -8.61
N SER A 215 -10.91 10.72 -8.06
CA SER A 215 -12.30 10.65 -7.58
C SER A 215 -12.50 11.15 -6.15
N ILE A 216 -11.43 11.44 -5.40
CA ILE A 216 -11.53 11.84 -3.99
C ILE A 216 -12.05 13.28 -3.90
N SER A 217 -12.99 13.54 -2.99
CA SER A 217 -13.53 14.87 -2.72
C SER A 217 -12.46 15.86 -2.29
N ASN A 218 -12.64 17.14 -2.63
CA ASN A 218 -11.67 18.17 -2.29
C ASN A 218 -11.57 18.38 -0.77
N ASP A 219 -12.68 18.26 -0.03
CA ASP A 219 -12.71 18.37 1.44
C ASP A 219 -11.78 17.33 2.09
N VAL A 220 -11.80 16.08 1.61
CA VAL A 220 -10.89 15.03 2.09
C VAL A 220 -9.44 15.36 1.73
N ILE A 221 -9.17 15.85 0.51
CA ILE A 221 -7.81 16.26 0.12
C ILE A 221 -7.29 17.40 1.00
N GLU A 222 -8.09 18.43 1.27
CA GLU A 222 -7.73 19.54 2.16
C GLU A 222 -7.45 19.05 3.58
N GLY A 223 -8.30 18.14 4.11
CA GLY A 223 -8.08 17.51 5.40
C GLY A 223 -6.77 16.71 5.46
N LEU A 224 -6.41 15.99 4.39
CA LEU A 224 -5.13 15.30 4.30
C LEU A 224 -3.96 16.28 4.24
N GLN A 225 -4.09 17.38 3.49
CA GLN A 225 -3.06 18.43 3.42
C GLN A 225 -2.76 19.02 4.79
N GLU A 226 -3.79 19.22 5.61
CA GLU A 226 -3.64 19.65 7.01
C GLU A 226 -2.99 18.56 7.87
N THR A 227 -3.51 17.33 7.80
CA THR A 227 -3.04 16.18 8.59
C THR A 227 -1.56 15.88 8.37
N PHE A 228 -1.09 15.99 7.12
CA PHE A 228 0.29 15.70 6.71
C PHE A 228 1.15 16.95 6.49
N LYS A 229 0.69 18.14 6.89
CA LYS A 229 1.34 19.43 6.62
C LYS A 229 2.84 19.42 6.92
N MET A 230 3.22 18.92 8.09
CA MET A 230 4.63 18.91 8.50
C MET A 230 5.45 17.88 7.74
N ASP A 231 4.86 16.78 7.27
CA ASP A 231 5.56 15.82 6.42
C ASP A 231 5.89 16.46 5.05
N PHE A 232 4.95 17.24 4.47
CA PHE A 232 5.20 17.98 3.23
C PHE A 232 6.34 19.00 3.39
N ILE A 233 6.28 19.79 4.47
CA ILE A 233 7.28 20.83 4.76
C ILE A 233 8.65 20.24 5.07
N HIS A 234 8.73 19.31 6.03
CA HIS A 234 10.02 18.79 6.53
C HIS A 234 10.73 17.89 5.53
N PHE A 235 9.99 17.19 4.68
CA PHE A 235 10.56 16.20 3.76
C PHE A 235 10.47 16.60 2.28
N ASN A 236 10.04 17.84 2.01
CA ASN A 236 9.92 18.41 0.67
C ASN A 236 9.11 17.48 -0.25
N TYR A 237 7.88 17.18 0.17
CA TYR A 237 6.88 16.46 -0.63
C TYR A 237 5.82 17.44 -1.15
N ASP A 238 5.25 17.10 -2.29
CA ASP A 238 4.21 17.90 -2.93
C ASP A 238 2.88 17.74 -2.16
N PRO A 239 2.28 18.83 -1.64
CA PRO A 239 1.00 18.74 -0.95
C PRO A 239 -0.17 18.44 -1.90
N ILE A 240 0.01 18.49 -3.22
CA ILE A 240 -1.03 18.19 -4.20
C ILE A 240 -0.91 16.72 -4.64
N PRO A 241 -1.95 15.88 -4.41
CA PRO A 241 -1.89 14.49 -4.77
C PRO A 241 -1.82 14.29 -6.29
N PRO A 242 -1.21 13.18 -6.75
CA PRO A 242 -1.23 12.80 -8.16
C PRO A 242 -2.67 12.75 -8.68
N GLY A 243 -3.00 13.49 -9.74
CA GLY A 243 -4.35 13.52 -10.33
C GLY A 243 -5.21 14.73 -9.96
N LYS A 244 -4.77 15.56 -8.99
CA LYS A 244 -5.36 16.87 -8.68
C LYS A 244 -4.50 18.05 -9.14
N ARG A 245 -3.36 17.77 -9.78
CA ARG A 245 -2.49 18.78 -10.39
C ARG A 245 -3.16 19.35 -11.63
N VAL A 246 -3.31 20.67 -11.68
CA VAL A 246 -3.80 21.42 -12.86
C VAL A 246 -2.69 21.54 -13.89
#